data_AF-G9KFY6-F1
#
_entry.id   AF-G9KFY6-F1
#
_cell.length_a   1.000
_cell.length_b   1.000
_cell.length_c   1.000
_cell.angle_alpha   90.00
_cell.angle_beta   90.00
_cell.angle_gamma   90.00
#
_symmetry.space_group_name_H-M   'P 1'
#
loop_
_entity.id
_entity.type
_entity.pdbx_description
1 polymer ?
#
loop_
_entity_poly.entity_id
_entity_poly.type
_entity_poly.pdbx_seq_one_letter_code
_entity_poly.pdbx_strand_id
1 'polypeptide(L)'
;PPLCPLQLLTLGLGLAGALSPSDPNTCSFWESFTTITKESHSRPFSLLPSEPCDRPWESPHACPQPTVVYRPVYRQVVRTEHPKRLRCCQGFYESGDTCVPLCAQECVHGRCVAPGRCQCEQGWRGDDCSSACAPGVWGPQCDEPCHCGNSSSCDPKSGACFCPLGLQPPRCLQPCPPGQYGPTCRLRCRCHGAPCDPRTGACFCPPERKGPSCEMSCLPGPAGFCPRTQPCHNGGVYQASQGSCSCPPGWMGTICSLPCPEGFHGPNCSQECHCHNGGLCDRFTGQCRCAPGYTGDRCREECPVGRFGQDC
;
A
#
# COMPACT_ATOMS: atom_id res chain seq x y z
N PRO A 1 -51.64 25.46 28.15
CA PRO A 1 -51.52 26.04 26.79
C PRO A 1 -50.03 26.22 26.44
N PRO A 2 -49.54 25.75 25.28
CA PRO A 2 -48.13 25.41 25.13
C PRO A 2 -47.34 26.33 24.19
N LEU A 3 -46.01 26.33 24.37
CA LEU A 3 -45.09 26.19 23.24
C LEU A 3 -44.10 25.07 23.58
N CYS A 4 -43.98 24.09 22.68
CA CYS A 4 -43.16 22.90 22.85
C CYS A 4 -42.10 22.88 21.73
N PRO A 5 -40.79 22.83 22.04
CA PRO A 5 -39.79 22.59 21.02
C PRO A 5 -39.84 21.12 20.61
N LEU A 6 -40.30 20.83 19.39
CA LEU A 6 -40.21 19.48 18.84
C LEU A 6 -38.73 19.10 18.69
N GLN A 7 -38.25 18.19 19.54
CA GLN A 7 -37.13 17.35 19.13
C GLN A 7 -37.61 16.46 17.99
N LEU A 8 -37.20 16.76 16.75
CA LEU A 8 -37.27 15.78 15.70
C LEU A 8 -36.30 14.64 16.07
N LEU A 9 -36.87 13.55 16.59
CA LEU A 9 -36.24 12.24 16.49
C LEU A 9 -36.13 11.89 15.01
N THR A 10 -35.03 12.31 14.39
CA THR A 10 -34.60 11.78 13.11
C THR A 10 -34.33 10.30 13.31
N LEU A 11 -35.33 9.45 13.02
CA LEU A 11 -35.06 8.05 12.79
C LEU A 11 -34.06 7.99 11.62
N GLY A 12 -32.80 7.74 11.97
CA GLY A 12 -31.84 7.20 11.04
C GLY A 12 -32.35 5.85 10.59
N LEU A 13 -33.23 5.85 9.58
CA LEU A 13 -33.38 4.75 8.64
C LEU A 13 -32.02 4.60 7.97
N GLY A 14 -31.12 3.91 8.67
CA GLY A 14 -29.91 3.38 8.08
C GLY A 14 -30.36 2.55 6.89
N LEU A 15 -30.08 3.06 5.69
CA LEU A 15 -30.24 2.32 4.46
C LEU A 15 -29.31 1.12 4.58
N ALA A 16 -29.85 -0.02 4.99
CA ALA A 16 -29.23 -1.31 4.75
C ALA A 16 -29.10 -1.43 3.23
N GLY A 17 -27.92 -1.09 2.73
CA GLY A 17 -27.66 -0.96 1.30
C GLY A 17 -27.94 -2.30 0.64
N ALA A 18 -28.93 -2.33 -0.26
CA ALA A 18 -29.21 -3.55 -0.99
C ALA A 18 -27.97 -3.91 -1.82
N LEU A 19 -27.27 -4.98 -1.42
CA LEU A 19 -26.03 -5.47 -2.02
C LEU A 19 -26.03 -5.34 -3.54
N SER A 20 -24.96 -4.76 -4.07
CA SER A 20 -24.94 -4.37 -5.47
C SER A 20 -25.06 -5.60 -6.39
N PRO A 21 -26.09 -5.67 -7.28
CA PRO A 21 -26.27 -6.79 -8.19
C PRO A 21 -25.21 -6.84 -9.31
N SER A 22 -24.29 -5.87 -9.37
CA SER A 22 -23.12 -5.88 -10.25
C SER A 22 -21.82 -6.33 -9.58
N ASP A 23 -21.80 -6.55 -8.26
CA ASP A 23 -20.65 -7.17 -7.59
C ASP A 23 -20.62 -8.68 -7.96
N PRO A 24 -19.53 -9.20 -8.57
CA PRO A 24 -19.44 -10.59 -8.98
C PRO A 24 -19.48 -11.59 -7.81
N ASN A 25 -19.31 -11.11 -6.58
CA ASN A 25 -19.38 -11.92 -5.36
C ASN A 25 -20.77 -11.88 -4.69
N THR A 26 -21.77 -11.25 -5.33
CA THR A 26 -23.16 -11.26 -4.89
C THR A 26 -23.91 -12.47 -5.44
N CYS A 27 -24.22 -13.41 -4.56
CA CYS A 27 -25.01 -14.61 -4.84
C CYS A 27 -26.51 -14.38 -4.60
N SER A 28 -27.35 -14.76 -5.57
CA SER A 28 -28.79 -14.69 -5.40
C SER A 28 -29.39 -15.98 -4.81
N PHE A 29 -30.36 -15.85 -3.91
CA PHE A 29 -31.14 -16.96 -3.38
C PHE A 29 -32.65 -16.72 -3.52
N TRP A 30 -33.41 -17.81 -3.48
CA TRP A 30 -34.87 -17.78 -3.46
C TRP A 30 -35.33 -18.04 -2.03
N GLU A 31 -36.19 -17.17 -1.50
CA GLU A 31 -36.82 -17.34 -0.20
C GLU A 31 -38.32 -17.36 -0.42
N SER A 32 -39.02 -18.41 0.03
CA SER A 32 -40.46 -18.54 -0.13
C SER A 32 -41.20 -18.02 1.10
N PHE A 33 -42.17 -17.14 0.89
CA PHE A 33 -43.03 -16.64 1.98
C PHE A 33 -44.51 -16.77 1.60
N THR A 34 -45.35 -17.03 2.59
CA THR A 34 -46.78 -17.28 2.42
C THR A 34 -47.60 -16.07 2.85
N THR A 35 -48.31 -15.45 1.91
CA THR A 35 -49.21 -14.32 2.16
C THR A 35 -50.67 -14.77 2.11
N ILE A 36 -51.46 -14.37 3.10
CA ILE A 36 -52.92 -14.61 3.10
C ILE A 36 -53.59 -13.50 2.31
N THR A 37 -54.08 -13.81 1.10
CA THR A 37 -54.82 -12.86 0.26
C THR A 37 -56.32 -13.16 0.28
N LYS A 38 -57.14 -12.14 0.03
CA LYS A 38 -58.58 -12.29 -0.18
C LYS A 38 -58.86 -12.50 -1.66
N GLU A 39 -59.36 -13.66 -2.02
CA GLU A 39 -59.75 -14.01 -3.39
C GLU A 39 -61.28 -14.07 -3.48
N SER A 40 -61.86 -13.37 -4.45
CA SER A 40 -63.29 -13.47 -4.77
C SER A 40 -63.55 -14.64 -5.71
N HIS A 41 -64.43 -15.57 -5.34
CA HIS A 41 -64.96 -16.59 -6.25
C HIS A 41 -66.48 -16.46 -6.37
N SER A 42 -67.03 -16.91 -7.50
CA SER A 42 -68.47 -16.99 -7.70
C SER A 42 -69.06 -18.15 -6.90
N ARG A 43 -70.03 -17.86 -6.01
CA ARG A 43 -70.81 -18.87 -5.30
C ARG A 43 -72.29 -18.73 -5.69
N PRO A 44 -73.00 -19.84 -5.98
CA PRO A 44 -74.44 -19.80 -6.21
C PRO A 44 -75.20 -19.54 -4.91
N PHE A 45 -76.26 -18.72 -5.01
CA PHE A 45 -77.25 -18.50 -3.97
C PHE A 45 -78.64 -18.72 -4.55
N SER A 46 -79.47 -19.52 -3.87
CA SER A 46 -80.88 -19.68 -4.23
C SER A 46 -81.67 -18.47 -3.72
N LEU A 47 -82.24 -17.69 -4.63
CA LEU A 47 -83.26 -16.69 -4.28
C LEU A 47 -84.63 -17.36 -4.30
N LEU A 48 -85.32 -17.34 -3.16
CA LEU A 48 -86.72 -17.72 -3.09
C LEU A 48 -87.58 -16.65 -3.80
N PRO A 49 -88.67 -17.04 -4.47
CA PRO A 49 -89.67 -16.10 -4.97
C PRO A 49 -90.22 -15.21 -3.86
N SER A 50 -90.60 -13.98 -4.19
CA SER A 50 -91.27 -13.05 -3.27
C SER A 50 -92.76 -13.38 -3.06
N GLU A 51 -93.35 -14.14 -3.98
CA GLU A 51 -94.74 -14.59 -3.90
C GLU A 51 -94.79 -16.02 -3.31
N PRO A 52 -95.61 -16.27 -2.27
CA PRO A 52 -95.81 -17.63 -1.76
C PRO A 52 -96.56 -18.47 -2.81
N CYS A 53 -96.19 -19.73 -2.99
CA CYS A 53 -96.97 -20.62 -3.87
C CYS A 53 -98.23 -21.13 -3.15
N ASP A 54 -99.26 -20.29 -3.15
CA ASP A 54 -100.59 -20.67 -2.69
C ASP A 54 -101.15 -21.76 -3.63
N ARG A 55 -101.30 -22.98 -3.07
CA ARG A 55 -101.78 -24.24 -3.68
C ARG A 55 -100.75 -25.03 -4.52
N PRO A 56 -99.88 -25.83 -3.88
CA PRO A 56 -98.91 -26.71 -4.57
C PRO A 56 -99.50 -27.86 -5.42
N TRP A 57 -100.81 -28.12 -5.32
CA TRP A 57 -101.44 -29.37 -5.79
C TRP A 57 -102.29 -29.24 -7.06
N GLU A 58 -102.58 -28.02 -7.53
CA GLU A 58 -103.44 -27.79 -8.71
C GLU A 58 -102.62 -27.69 -10.03
N SER A 59 -101.34 -27.31 -9.98
CA SER A 59 -100.42 -27.42 -11.13
C SER A 59 -98.93 -27.37 -10.69
N PRO A 60 -98.14 -28.45 -10.90
CA PRO A 60 -96.71 -28.46 -10.60
C PRO A 60 -95.87 -27.46 -11.42
N HIS A 61 -96.42 -26.93 -12.52
CA HIS A 61 -95.74 -25.99 -13.41
C HIS A 61 -96.07 -24.51 -13.13
N ALA A 62 -96.93 -24.23 -12.14
CA ALA A 62 -97.39 -22.87 -11.83
C ALA A 62 -96.63 -22.18 -10.68
N CYS A 63 -95.97 -22.91 -9.78
CA CYS A 63 -95.15 -22.28 -8.74
C CYS A 63 -93.91 -21.61 -9.37
N PRO A 64 -93.60 -20.34 -9.02
CA PRO A 64 -92.33 -19.74 -9.41
C PRO A 64 -91.15 -20.53 -8.79
N GLN A 65 -90.15 -20.85 -9.61
CA GLN A 65 -89.01 -21.66 -9.15
C GLN A 65 -87.93 -20.78 -8.48
N PRO A 66 -87.19 -21.30 -7.47
CA PRO A 66 -86.06 -20.59 -6.89
C PRO A 66 -84.98 -20.31 -7.94
N THR A 67 -84.58 -19.05 -8.09
CA THR A 67 -83.57 -18.66 -9.08
C THR A 67 -82.16 -18.73 -8.49
N VAL A 68 -81.25 -19.42 -9.18
CA VAL A 68 -79.85 -19.52 -8.77
C VAL A 68 -79.09 -18.30 -9.28
N VAL A 69 -78.71 -17.41 -8.36
CA VAL A 69 -77.92 -16.21 -8.66
C VAL A 69 -76.51 -16.39 -8.13
N TYR A 70 -75.53 -16.28 -9.03
CA TYR A 70 -74.12 -16.27 -8.66
C TYR A 70 -73.73 -14.91 -8.10
N ARG A 71 -73.12 -14.89 -6.90
CA ARG A 71 -72.59 -13.67 -6.29
C ARG A 71 -71.12 -13.89 -5.90
N PRO A 72 -70.25 -12.87 -5.99
CA PRO A 72 -68.87 -12.98 -5.54
C PRO A 72 -68.84 -13.10 -4.01
N VAL A 73 -68.10 -14.10 -3.51
CA VAL A 73 -67.79 -14.24 -2.08
C VAL A 73 -66.28 -14.34 -1.89
N TYR A 74 -65.79 -13.71 -0.83
CA TYR A 74 -64.36 -13.69 -0.52
C TYR A 74 -63.98 -14.91 0.30
N ARG A 75 -62.96 -15.64 -0.16
CA ARG A 75 -62.22 -16.63 0.65
C ARG A 75 -60.82 -16.11 0.95
N GLN A 76 -60.25 -16.55 2.07
CA GLN A 76 -58.82 -16.42 2.31
C GLN A 76 -58.11 -17.55 1.55
N VAL A 77 -57.06 -17.21 0.81
CA VAL A 77 -56.15 -18.18 0.19
C VAL A 77 -54.72 -17.89 0.62
N VAL A 78 -53.92 -18.94 0.76
CA VAL A 78 -52.48 -18.83 1.04
C VAL A 78 -51.77 -18.79 -0.31
N ARG A 79 -51.12 -17.67 -0.62
CA ARG A 79 -50.30 -17.49 -1.82
C ARG A 79 -48.82 -17.55 -1.44
N THR A 80 -48.07 -18.48 -2.03
CA THR A 80 -46.62 -18.56 -1.84
C THR A 80 -45.91 -17.70 -2.88
N GLU A 81 -45.15 -16.73 -2.43
CA GLU A 81 -44.34 -15.86 -3.28
C GLU A 81 -42.85 -16.21 -3.12
N HIS A 82 -42.08 -16.05 -4.20
CA HIS A 82 -40.69 -16.51 -4.31
C HIS A 82 -39.77 -15.37 -4.77
N PRO A 83 -39.57 -14.32 -3.97
CA PRO A 83 -38.61 -13.25 -4.26
C PRO A 83 -37.18 -13.79 -4.42
N LYS A 84 -36.49 -13.24 -5.42
CA LYS A 84 -35.04 -13.39 -5.58
C LYS A 84 -34.36 -12.35 -4.67
N ARG A 85 -33.71 -12.81 -3.60
CA ARG A 85 -32.93 -11.96 -2.67
C ARG A 85 -31.44 -12.09 -2.98
N LEU A 86 -30.67 -11.06 -2.62
CA LEU A 86 -29.22 -11.01 -2.79
C LEU A 86 -28.54 -11.21 -1.44
N ARG A 87 -27.36 -11.85 -1.44
CA ARG A 87 -26.43 -11.97 -0.32
C ARG A 87 -25.01 -12.20 -0.85
N CYS A 88 -23.99 -11.96 -0.04
CA CYS A 88 -22.64 -12.34 -0.43
C CYS A 88 -22.51 -13.87 -0.61
N CYS A 89 -21.67 -14.27 -1.58
CA CYS A 89 -21.34 -15.67 -1.82
C CYS A 89 -20.56 -16.26 -0.64
N GLN A 90 -20.50 -17.61 -0.56
CA GLN A 90 -19.80 -18.30 0.52
C GLN A 90 -18.32 -17.86 0.59
N GLY A 91 -17.86 -17.49 1.79
CA GLY A 91 -16.51 -16.96 2.00
C GLY A 91 -16.39 -15.44 1.86
N PHE A 92 -17.49 -14.72 1.68
CA PHE A 92 -17.54 -13.25 1.70
C PHE A 92 -18.51 -12.74 2.77
N TYR A 93 -18.31 -11.52 3.26
CA TYR A 93 -19.19 -10.83 4.18
C TYR A 93 -19.67 -9.49 3.61
N GLU A 94 -20.83 -9.03 4.06
CA GLU A 94 -21.46 -7.78 3.65
C GLU A 94 -20.82 -6.60 4.37
N SER A 95 -20.30 -5.63 3.61
CA SER A 95 -19.67 -4.41 4.12
C SER A 95 -20.19 -3.21 3.34
N GLY A 96 -21.31 -2.65 3.79
CA GLY A 96 -22.07 -1.68 3.01
C GLY A 96 -22.78 -2.35 1.84
N ASP A 97 -22.57 -1.84 0.63
CA ASP A 97 -23.13 -2.36 -0.62
C ASP A 97 -22.23 -3.38 -1.34
N THR A 98 -21.09 -3.73 -0.75
CA THR A 98 -20.04 -4.62 -1.33
C THR A 98 -19.81 -5.90 -0.53
N CYS A 99 -19.34 -6.94 -1.22
CA CYS A 99 -18.98 -8.23 -0.63
C CYS A 99 -17.46 -8.37 -0.47
N VAL A 100 -16.99 -8.33 0.78
CA VAL A 100 -15.56 -8.38 1.13
C VAL A 100 -15.15 -9.83 1.46
N PRO A 101 -14.02 -10.35 0.96
CA PRO A 101 -13.60 -11.73 1.20
C PRO A 101 -13.18 -11.97 2.65
N LEU A 102 -13.50 -13.16 3.17
CA LEU A 102 -13.08 -13.66 4.48
C LEU A 102 -11.76 -14.42 4.35
N CYS A 103 -10.69 -13.90 4.94
CA CYS A 103 -9.47 -14.64 5.18
C CYS A 103 -9.46 -15.17 6.62
N ALA A 104 -9.16 -16.46 6.81
CA ALA A 104 -9.17 -17.11 8.13
C ALA A 104 -7.94 -16.78 8.99
N GLN A 105 -6.91 -16.20 8.36
CA GLN A 105 -5.75 -15.57 8.99
C GLN A 105 -5.65 -14.14 8.45
N GLU A 106 -5.07 -13.23 9.23
CA GLU A 106 -4.89 -11.84 8.81
C GLU A 106 -3.72 -11.71 7.83
N CYS A 107 -3.88 -10.92 6.77
CA CYS A 107 -2.85 -10.69 5.75
C CYS A 107 -1.85 -9.65 6.25
N VAL A 108 -0.91 -10.05 7.11
CA VAL A 108 -0.04 -9.15 7.93
C VAL A 108 0.62 -8.03 7.10
N HIS A 109 1.17 -8.38 5.93
CA HIS A 109 1.69 -7.42 4.95
C HIS A 109 1.02 -7.64 3.59
N GLY A 110 -0.30 -7.49 3.56
CA GLY A 110 -1.09 -7.69 2.35
C GLY A 110 -2.57 -7.35 2.52
N ARG A 111 -3.39 -7.86 1.61
CA ARG A 111 -4.85 -7.71 1.66
C ARG A 111 -5.56 -9.00 1.25
N CYS A 112 -6.71 -9.29 1.84
CA CYS A 112 -7.53 -10.42 1.42
C CYS A 112 -8.15 -10.09 0.04
N VAL A 113 -7.97 -10.97 -0.95
CA VAL A 113 -8.48 -10.76 -2.33
C VAL A 113 -9.48 -11.82 -2.79
N ALA A 114 -9.51 -12.96 -2.14
CA ALA A 114 -10.51 -14.01 -2.29
C ALA A 114 -10.59 -14.81 -0.97
N PRO A 115 -11.63 -15.63 -0.74
CA PRO A 115 -11.79 -16.36 0.52
C PRO A 115 -10.55 -17.21 0.83
N GLY A 116 -9.94 -16.97 2.00
CA GLY A 116 -8.70 -17.64 2.42
C GLY A 116 -7.46 -17.33 1.56
N ARG A 117 -7.45 -16.26 0.75
CA ARG A 117 -6.31 -15.90 -0.11
C ARG A 117 -5.89 -14.44 0.06
N CYS A 118 -4.70 -14.24 0.61
CA CYS A 118 -4.03 -12.95 0.64
C CYS A 118 -3.35 -12.60 -0.71
N GLN A 119 -3.23 -11.31 -0.99
CA GLN A 119 -2.27 -10.72 -1.92
C GLN A 119 -1.25 -9.93 -1.10
N CYS A 120 0.02 -10.35 -1.14
CA CYS A 120 1.08 -9.73 -0.36
C CYS A 120 1.61 -8.44 -0.99
N GLU A 121 2.18 -7.59 -0.14
CA GLU A 121 3.00 -6.45 -0.55
C GLU A 121 4.36 -6.92 -1.09
N GLN A 122 5.00 -6.06 -1.89
CA GLN A 122 6.31 -6.36 -2.47
C GLN A 122 7.37 -6.60 -1.37
N GLY A 123 8.08 -7.72 -1.47
CA GLY A 123 9.06 -8.18 -0.49
C GLY A 123 8.52 -9.17 0.55
N TRP A 124 7.21 -9.46 0.55
CA TRP A 124 6.54 -10.40 1.47
C TRP A 124 5.87 -11.56 0.72
N ARG A 125 5.71 -12.69 1.41
CA ARG A 125 5.19 -13.97 0.90
C ARG A 125 4.62 -14.84 2.05
N GLY A 126 4.08 -16.00 1.68
CA GLY A 126 3.34 -16.89 2.58
C GLY A 126 1.84 -16.63 2.49
N ASP A 127 1.03 -17.59 2.95
CA ASP A 127 -0.43 -17.54 2.79
C ASP A 127 -1.07 -16.39 3.59
N ASP A 128 -0.37 -15.89 4.62
CA ASP A 128 -0.70 -14.79 5.53
C ASP A 128 0.17 -13.53 5.30
N CYS A 129 1.12 -13.57 4.36
CA CYS A 129 2.13 -12.52 4.12
C CYS A 129 3.03 -12.18 5.33
N SER A 130 3.23 -13.10 6.28
CA SER A 130 4.12 -12.89 7.44
C SER A 130 5.61 -13.00 7.13
N SER A 131 5.99 -13.66 6.03
CA SER A 131 7.36 -14.02 5.72
C SER A 131 7.99 -13.13 4.65
N ALA A 132 9.20 -12.62 4.88
CA ALA A 132 9.93 -11.88 3.86
C ALA A 132 10.41 -12.80 2.70
N CYS A 133 10.77 -12.19 1.56
CA CYS A 133 11.53 -12.88 0.52
C CYS A 133 12.85 -13.44 1.06
N ALA A 134 13.25 -14.60 0.56
CA ALA A 134 14.56 -15.18 0.89
C ALA A 134 15.71 -14.40 0.22
N PRO A 135 16.93 -14.39 0.78
CA PRO A 135 18.08 -13.76 0.14
C PRO A 135 18.33 -14.33 -1.25
N GLY A 136 18.39 -13.47 -2.26
CA GLY A 136 18.62 -13.87 -3.66
C GLY A 136 17.36 -14.07 -4.51
N VAL A 137 16.17 -13.80 -3.98
CA VAL A 137 14.91 -13.70 -4.75
C VAL A 137 14.13 -12.42 -4.44
N TRP A 138 13.29 -11.98 -5.38
CA TRP A 138 12.54 -10.71 -5.29
C TRP A 138 11.15 -10.79 -5.94
N GLY A 139 10.39 -9.71 -5.84
CA GLY A 139 9.10 -9.53 -6.51
C GLY A 139 7.88 -9.83 -5.62
N PRO A 140 6.66 -9.79 -6.18
CA PRO A 140 5.40 -9.85 -5.42
C PRO A 140 5.02 -11.24 -4.89
N GLN A 141 5.75 -12.29 -5.29
CA GLN A 141 5.63 -13.66 -4.76
C GLN A 141 6.99 -14.25 -4.35
N CYS A 142 8.08 -13.46 -4.49
CA CYS A 142 9.46 -13.86 -4.24
C CYS A 142 10.00 -15.00 -5.12
N ASP A 143 9.49 -15.14 -6.36
CA ASP A 143 9.91 -16.18 -7.31
C ASP A 143 11.02 -15.72 -8.28
N GLU A 144 11.21 -14.41 -8.47
CA GLU A 144 12.17 -13.90 -9.44
C GLU A 144 13.61 -13.97 -8.88
N PRO A 145 14.57 -14.62 -9.58
CA PRO A 145 15.92 -14.78 -9.07
C PRO A 145 16.73 -13.49 -9.22
N CYS A 146 17.47 -13.12 -8.17
CA CYS A 146 18.39 -11.99 -8.20
C CYS A 146 19.71 -12.37 -8.85
N HIS A 147 19.85 -12.13 -10.15
CA HIS A 147 21.12 -12.34 -10.85
C HIS A 147 22.00 -11.08 -10.73
N CYS A 148 22.68 -10.98 -9.59
CA CYS A 148 23.65 -9.95 -9.24
C CYS A 148 25.07 -10.53 -9.25
N GLY A 149 26.04 -9.77 -9.79
CA GLY A 149 27.45 -10.16 -9.86
C GLY A 149 28.15 -10.07 -8.50
N ASN A 150 29.34 -10.70 -8.41
CA ASN A 150 30.23 -10.63 -7.25
C ASN A 150 29.54 -11.00 -5.91
N SER A 151 28.60 -11.96 -5.94
CA SER A 151 27.78 -12.37 -4.78
C SER A 151 27.04 -11.22 -4.07
N SER A 152 26.74 -10.13 -4.77
CA SER A 152 25.97 -9.01 -4.24
C SER A 152 24.52 -9.43 -3.97
N SER A 153 23.92 -8.95 -2.89
CA SER A 153 22.49 -9.11 -2.62
C SER A 153 21.64 -8.14 -3.46
N CYS A 154 20.33 -8.29 -3.38
CA CYS A 154 19.33 -7.49 -4.08
C CYS A 154 18.28 -6.94 -3.11
N ASP A 155 17.63 -5.85 -3.52
CA ASP A 155 16.40 -5.37 -2.90
C ASP A 155 15.25 -6.36 -3.21
N PRO A 156 14.53 -6.89 -2.20
CA PRO A 156 13.51 -7.92 -2.41
C PRO A 156 12.22 -7.40 -3.06
N LYS A 157 12.03 -6.08 -3.15
CA LYS A 157 10.84 -5.47 -3.75
C LYS A 157 11.03 -5.23 -5.25
N SER A 158 12.21 -4.73 -5.62
CA SER A 158 12.53 -4.20 -6.95
C SER A 158 13.60 -4.99 -7.72
N GLY A 159 14.27 -5.96 -7.09
CA GLY A 159 15.35 -6.73 -7.69
C GLY A 159 16.66 -5.96 -7.91
N ALA A 160 16.73 -4.69 -7.49
CA ALA A 160 17.90 -3.85 -7.67
C ALA A 160 19.09 -4.37 -6.86
N CYS A 161 20.22 -4.63 -7.52
CA CYS A 161 21.41 -5.18 -6.86
C CYS A 161 22.13 -4.13 -5.99
N PHE A 162 22.46 -4.50 -4.75
CA PHE A 162 23.24 -3.69 -3.82
C PHE A 162 24.73 -3.76 -4.16
N CYS A 163 25.16 -3.02 -5.18
CA CYS A 163 26.54 -3.09 -5.68
C CYS A 163 27.57 -2.56 -4.67
N PRO A 164 28.65 -3.32 -4.40
CA PRO A 164 29.81 -2.84 -3.66
C PRO A 164 30.44 -1.58 -4.27
N LEU A 165 31.09 -0.77 -3.43
CA LEU A 165 31.79 0.46 -3.85
C LEU A 165 32.74 0.20 -5.03
N GLY A 166 32.55 0.96 -6.10
CA GLY A 166 33.33 0.88 -7.33
C GLY A 166 32.82 -0.09 -8.40
N LEU A 167 31.67 -0.73 -8.20
CA LEU A 167 30.98 -1.55 -9.20
C LEU A 167 29.71 -0.87 -9.72
N GLN A 168 29.46 -0.99 -11.03
CA GLN A 168 28.37 -0.31 -11.72
C GLN A 168 27.04 -1.10 -11.62
N PRO A 169 25.92 -0.42 -11.28
CA PRO A 169 24.58 -0.93 -11.54
C PRO A 169 24.32 -1.19 -13.04
N PRO A 170 23.33 -2.04 -13.41
CA PRO A 170 22.37 -2.70 -12.52
C PRO A 170 22.84 -4.05 -11.95
N ARG A 171 23.85 -4.71 -12.54
CA ARG A 171 24.24 -6.09 -12.15
C ARG A 171 25.57 -6.21 -11.38
N CYS A 172 26.26 -5.12 -11.06
CA CYS A 172 27.51 -5.14 -10.26
C CYS A 172 28.65 -5.99 -10.86
N LEU A 173 28.68 -6.13 -12.19
CA LEU A 173 29.66 -6.97 -12.91
C LEU A 173 30.89 -6.19 -13.40
N GLN A 174 30.73 -4.89 -13.67
CA GLN A 174 31.77 -4.04 -14.24
C GLN A 174 32.21 -2.99 -13.21
N PRO A 175 33.49 -2.53 -13.23
CA PRO A 175 33.92 -1.39 -12.42
C PRO A 175 33.24 -0.10 -12.88
N CYS A 176 33.32 0.94 -12.06
CA CYS A 176 32.88 2.27 -12.48
C CYS A 176 33.64 2.76 -13.72
N PRO A 177 32.97 3.49 -14.64
CA PRO A 177 33.61 4.05 -15.82
C PRO A 177 34.70 5.09 -15.44
N PRO A 178 35.71 5.33 -16.30
CA PRO A 178 36.82 6.23 -15.98
C PRO A 178 36.38 7.62 -15.50
N GLY A 179 36.98 8.09 -14.41
CA GLY A 179 36.65 9.37 -13.77
C GLY A 179 35.41 9.35 -12.87
N GLN A 180 34.79 8.18 -12.66
CA GLN A 180 33.67 7.99 -11.74
C GLN A 180 33.99 6.94 -10.66
N TYR A 181 33.43 7.11 -9.45
CA TYR A 181 33.74 6.26 -8.29
C TYR A 181 32.58 6.14 -7.29
N GLY A 182 32.79 5.29 -6.28
CA GLY A 182 31.97 5.20 -5.07
C GLY A 182 30.67 4.41 -5.25
N PRO A 183 29.62 4.69 -4.45
CA PRO A 183 28.34 4.00 -4.55
C PRO A 183 27.60 4.40 -5.83
N THR A 184 27.07 3.42 -6.56
CA THR A 184 26.37 3.61 -7.85
C THR A 184 27.17 4.35 -8.94
N CYS A 185 28.49 4.51 -8.76
CA CYS A 185 29.39 5.26 -9.65
C CYS A 185 29.03 6.75 -9.86
N ARG A 186 28.23 7.37 -8.99
CA ARG A 186 27.73 8.74 -9.18
C ARG A 186 28.73 9.84 -8.78
N LEU A 187 29.80 9.51 -8.05
CA LEU A 187 30.81 10.49 -7.63
C LEU A 187 31.84 10.71 -8.75
N ARG A 188 32.17 11.97 -9.07
CA ARG A 188 33.18 12.31 -10.08
C ARG A 188 34.55 12.55 -9.45
N CYS A 189 35.58 11.94 -9.99
CA CYS A 189 36.96 12.15 -9.59
C CYS A 189 37.45 13.57 -9.93
N ARG A 190 38.34 14.13 -9.10
CA ARG A 190 38.84 15.52 -9.23
C ARG A 190 40.36 15.57 -9.40
N CYS A 191 40.89 14.68 -10.22
CA CYS A 191 42.33 14.38 -10.30
C CYS A 191 43.12 15.18 -11.35
N HIS A 192 42.64 16.37 -11.74
CA HIS A 192 43.28 17.25 -12.74
C HIS A 192 43.68 16.55 -14.07
N GLY A 193 42.89 15.54 -14.50
CA GLY A 193 43.10 14.74 -15.70
C GLY A 193 43.71 13.35 -15.48
N ALA A 194 44.25 13.06 -14.30
CA ALA A 194 44.76 11.74 -13.94
C ALA A 194 43.61 10.72 -13.67
N PRO A 195 43.87 9.41 -13.81
CA PRO A 195 42.91 8.37 -13.42
C PRO A 195 42.76 8.26 -11.88
N CYS A 196 41.73 7.53 -11.45
CA CYS A 196 41.38 7.36 -10.04
C CYS A 196 40.93 5.92 -9.74
N ASP A 197 41.02 5.54 -8.46
CA ASP A 197 40.42 4.30 -7.96
C ASP A 197 38.87 4.38 -8.03
N PRO A 198 38.17 3.49 -8.74
CA PRO A 198 36.71 3.49 -8.80
C PRO A 198 36.04 3.22 -7.44
N ARG A 199 36.75 2.65 -6.46
CA ARG A 199 36.19 2.37 -5.12
C ARG A 199 36.25 3.59 -4.21
N THR A 200 37.42 4.19 -4.06
CA THR A 200 37.67 5.30 -3.12
C THR A 200 37.72 6.68 -3.76
N GLY A 201 37.92 6.79 -5.07
CA GLY A 201 38.17 8.06 -5.75
C GLY A 201 39.60 8.60 -5.60
N ALA A 202 40.50 7.85 -4.96
CA ALA A 202 41.91 8.22 -4.80
C ALA A 202 42.58 8.46 -6.16
N CYS A 203 43.28 9.57 -6.31
CA CYS A 203 43.91 9.96 -7.57
C CYS A 203 45.29 9.29 -7.77
N PHE A 204 45.50 8.69 -8.94
CA PHE A 204 46.78 8.12 -9.35
C PHE A 204 47.62 9.20 -10.05
N CYS A 205 48.24 10.08 -9.27
CA CYS A 205 48.96 11.24 -9.81
C CYS A 205 50.20 10.84 -10.66
N PRO A 206 50.48 11.57 -11.75
CA PRO A 206 51.72 11.43 -12.50
C PRO A 206 52.91 11.98 -11.68
N PRO A 207 54.15 11.54 -11.93
CA PRO A 207 55.29 11.78 -11.02
C PRO A 207 55.66 13.26 -10.85
N GLU A 208 55.22 14.15 -11.74
CA GLU A 208 55.42 15.60 -11.65
C GLU A 208 54.41 16.29 -10.72
N ARG A 209 53.41 15.57 -10.19
CA ARG A 209 52.33 16.13 -9.35
C ARG A 209 51.98 15.29 -8.13
N LYS A 210 51.46 15.95 -7.11
CA LYS A 210 51.02 15.35 -5.84
C LYS A 210 49.83 16.14 -5.26
N GLY A 211 49.39 15.75 -4.07
CA GLY A 211 48.16 16.22 -3.44
C GLY A 211 46.99 15.26 -3.69
N PRO A 212 45.93 15.30 -2.86
CA PRO A 212 44.77 14.43 -3.00
C PRO A 212 44.07 14.54 -4.36
N SER A 213 44.17 15.70 -5.04
CA SER A 213 43.60 15.97 -6.37
C SER A 213 44.64 16.08 -7.49
N CYS A 214 45.91 15.77 -7.21
CA CYS A 214 47.05 16.02 -8.12
C CYS A 214 47.21 17.51 -8.50
N GLU A 215 46.85 18.41 -7.59
CA GLU A 215 46.85 19.85 -7.77
C GLU A 215 48.24 20.50 -7.60
N MET A 216 49.16 19.82 -6.91
CA MET A 216 50.44 20.40 -6.48
C MET A 216 51.60 19.87 -7.33
N SER A 217 52.19 20.72 -8.17
CA SER A 217 53.39 20.39 -8.96
C SER A 217 54.61 20.17 -8.05
N CYS A 218 55.43 19.17 -8.37
CA CYS A 218 56.72 18.94 -7.73
C CYS A 218 57.82 19.82 -8.36
N LEU A 219 58.86 20.15 -7.59
CA LEU A 219 59.96 20.99 -8.10
C LEU A 219 60.91 20.16 -8.99
N PRO A 220 61.29 20.68 -10.18
CA PRO A 220 62.19 19.97 -11.09
C PRO A 220 63.60 19.88 -10.49
N GLY A 221 64.16 18.68 -10.51
CA GLY A 221 65.49 18.36 -9.98
C GLY A 221 65.76 16.85 -10.07
N PRO A 222 67.01 16.40 -9.89
CA PRO A 222 67.45 15.02 -10.20
C PRO A 222 66.79 13.91 -9.35
N ALA A 223 66.00 14.26 -8.34
CA ALA A 223 65.21 13.33 -7.52
C ALA A 223 63.76 13.77 -7.30
N GLY A 224 63.27 14.80 -8.03
CA GLY A 224 61.87 15.27 -7.97
C GLY A 224 61.36 15.67 -6.57
N PHE A 225 61.68 16.87 -6.09
CA PHE A 225 61.27 17.27 -4.74
C PHE A 225 59.78 17.65 -4.69
N CYS A 226 58.94 16.69 -4.33
CA CYS A 226 57.53 16.89 -4.04
C CYS A 226 57.29 17.26 -2.56
N PRO A 227 56.45 18.27 -2.24
CA PRO A 227 56.02 18.53 -0.88
C PRO A 227 55.36 17.33 -0.18
N ARG A 228 55.38 17.31 1.16
CA ARG A 228 54.61 16.35 1.97
C ARG A 228 53.13 16.76 2.04
N THR A 229 52.36 16.34 1.05
CA THR A 229 50.89 16.44 1.05
C THR A 229 50.27 15.34 1.92
N GLN A 230 49.14 15.64 2.56
CA GLN A 230 48.28 14.60 3.19
C GLN A 230 47.42 13.93 2.11
N PRO A 231 47.07 12.62 2.24
CA PRO A 231 46.25 11.90 1.26
C PRO A 231 44.73 12.14 1.40
N CYS A 232 44.31 12.98 2.34
CA CYS A 232 42.91 13.15 2.73
C CYS A 232 42.22 14.24 1.90
N HIS A 233 41.02 13.95 1.40
CA HIS A 233 40.13 14.94 0.78
C HIS A 233 39.30 15.71 1.82
N ASN A 234 38.59 16.74 1.36
CA ASN A 234 37.54 17.45 2.12
C ASN A 234 37.97 18.03 3.48
N GLY A 235 39.27 18.27 3.70
CA GLY A 235 39.82 18.77 4.96
C GLY A 235 40.08 17.71 6.04
N GLY A 236 40.09 16.42 5.67
CA GLY A 236 40.45 15.33 6.60
C GLY A 236 41.88 15.40 7.10
N VAL A 237 42.10 14.99 8.35
CA VAL A 237 43.39 15.05 9.03
C VAL A 237 44.05 13.68 9.01
N TYR A 238 45.22 13.56 8.38
CA TYR A 238 45.94 12.27 8.30
C TYR A 238 46.56 11.88 9.65
N GLN A 239 46.12 10.75 10.21
CA GLN A 239 46.61 10.20 11.47
C GLN A 239 47.66 9.13 11.19
N ALA A 240 48.93 9.55 11.17
CA ALA A 240 50.07 8.67 10.83
C ALA A 240 50.22 7.44 11.73
N SER A 241 49.72 7.49 12.98
CA SER A 241 49.70 6.36 13.92
C SER A 241 48.66 5.29 13.58
N GLN A 242 47.66 5.59 12.75
CA GLN A 242 46.61 4.67 12.30
C GLN A 242 46.69 4.36 10.80
N GLY A 243 47.56 5.05 10.05
CA GLY A 243 47.65 4.94 8.58
C GLY A 243 46.41 5.45 7.83
N SER A 244 45.52 6.20 8.50
CA SER A 244 44.18 6.56 7.99
C SER A 244 43.90 8.05 8.15
N CYS A 245 42.90 8.55 7.43
CA CYS A 245 42.38 9.90 7.58
C CYS A 245 41.24 9.95 8.62
N SER A 246 41.29 10.93 9.52
CA SER A 246 40.14 11.32 10.34
C SER A 246 39.31 12.34 9.57
N CYS A 247 38.05 12.02 9.30
CA CYS A 247 37.20 12.76 8.37
C CYS A 247 36.28 13.76 9.06
N PRO A 248 36.12 14.98 8.51
CA PRO A 248 35.25 16.00 9.08
C PRO A 248 33.77 15.63 8.87
N PRO A 249 32.84 16.31 9.57
CA PRO A 249 31.42 15.99 9.52
C PRO A 249 30.87 15.82 8.10
N GLY A 250 30.20 14.68 7.89
CA GLY A 250 29.60 14.33 6.61
C GLY A 250 30.41 13.43 5.69
N TRP A 251 31.66 13.12 6.04
CA TRP A 251 32.58 12.43 5.14
C TRP A 251 33.21 11.20 5.80
N MET A 252 33.44 10.17 4.99
CA MET A 252 34.00 8.89 5.43
C MET A 252 34.86 8.22 4.34
N GLY A 253 35.30 7.00 4.62
CA GLY A 253 36.26 6.26 3.80
C GLY A 253 37.70 6.65 4.13
N THR A 254 38.65 5.80 3.73
CA THR A 254 40.08 5.90 4.09
C THR A 254 40.76 7.24 3.75
N ILE A 255 40.19 7.98 2.80
CA ILE A 255 40.67 9.28 2.31
C ILE A 255 39.60 10.39 2.38
N CYS A 256 38.51 10.19 3.14
CA CYS A 256 37.44 11.19 3.35
C CYS A 256 36.73 11.68 2.09
N SER A 257 36.70 10.86 1.03
CA SER A 257 36.09 11.16 -0.26
C SER A 257 34.60 10.83 -0.34
N LEU A 258 34.13 9.85 0.44
CA LEU A 258 32.78 9.31 0.36
C LEU A 258 31.81 10.11 1.27
N PRO A 259 30.58 10.41 0.80
CA PRO A 259 29.53 10.93 1.68
C PRO A 259 29.11 9.90 2.73
N CYS A 260 28.57 10.38 3.85
CA CYS A 260 27.79 9.53 4.72
C CYS A 260 26.66 8.84 3.93
N PRO A 261 26.35 7.57 4.23
CA PRO A 261 25.09 6.99 3.80
C PRO A 261 23.91 7.75 4.41
N GLU A 262 22.74 7.63 3.79
CA GLU A 262 21.51 8.19 4.33
C GLU A 262 21.24 7.62 5.74
N GLY A 263 20.80 8.47 6.66
CA GLY A 263 20.65 8.12 8.07
C GLY A 263 21.91 8.29 8.94
N PHE A 264 23.04 8.76 8.40
CA PHE A 264 24.27 9.00 9.18
C PHE A 264 24.85 10.40 8.97
N HIS A 265 25.47 10.95 10.03
CA HIS A 265 26.10 12.26 10.05
C HIS A 265 27.36 12.28 10.95
N GLY A 266 27.94 13.48 11.14
CA GLY A 266 29.06 13.67 12.05
C GLY A 266 30.41 13.18 11.49
N PRO A 267 31.49 13.27 12.28
CA PRO A 267 32.84 12.92 11.83
C PRO A 267 32.94 11.42 11.57
N ASN A 268 33.62 11.04 10.48
CA ASN A 268 33.66 9.67 9.95
C ASN A 268 32.27 9.02 9.72
N CYS A 269 31.18 9.79 9.69
CA CYS A 269 29.81 9.28 9.64
C CYS A 269 29.44 8.35 10.82
N SER A 270 29.99 8.64 12.00
CA SER A 270 29.87 7.81 13.21
C SER A 270 28.61 8.05 14.05
N GLN A 271 27.72 8.95 13.63
CA GLN A 271 26.52 9.33 14.37
C GLN A 271 25.26 8.99 13.55
N GLU A 272 24.30 8.30 14.16
CA GLU A 272 23.04 7.91 13.55
C GLU A 272 22.00 9.04 13.65
N CYS A 273 21.30 9.32 12.56
CA CYS A 273 20.24 10.30 12.51
C CYS A 273 18.91 9.71 13.00
N HIS A 274 18.31 10.33 14.01
CA HIS A 274 17.03 9.88 14.59
C HIS A 274 15.84 10.68 14.06
N CYS A 275 15.70 10.74 12.73
CA CYS A 275 14.58 11.38 12.04
C CYS A 275 13.41 10.38 11.89
N HIS A 276 12.19 10.85 12.13
CA HIS A 276 10.97 10.03 12.03
C HIS A 276 10.13 10.41 10.80
N ASN A 277 9.08 9.63 10.53
CA ASN A 277 8.05 9.94 9.53
C ASN A 277 8.59 10.31 8.12
N GLY A 278 9.66 9.65 7.69
CA GLY A 278 10.30 9.91 6.38
C GLY A 278 11.15 11.18 6.30
N GLY A 279 11.45 11.83 7.43
CA GLY A 279 12.35 12.97 7.49
C GLY A 279 13.77 12.62 7.03
N LEU A 280 14.36 13.48 6.20
CA LEU A 280 15.70 13.34 5.63
C LEU A 280 16.73 14.04 6.52
N CYS A 281 17.87 13.39 6.76
CA CYS A 281 18.93 13.93 7.60
C CYS A 281 19.99 14.72 6.79
N ASP A 282 20.47 15.84 7.32
CA ASP A 282 21.62 16.54 6.75
C ASP A 282 22.94 15.79 7.03
N ARG A 283 23.68 15.51 5.95
CA ARG A 283 25.01 14.84 5.93
C ARG A 283 25.96 15.41 6.99
N PHE A 284 25.98 16.73 7.19
CA PHE A 284 26.98 17.42 8.01
C PHE A 284 26.49 17.62 9.46
N THR A 285 25.28 18.15 9.64
CA THR A 285 24.78 18.62 10.95
C THR A 285 24.00 17.58 11.74
N GLY A 286 23.39 16.61 11.07
CA GLY A 286 22.45 15.67 11.69
C GLY A 286 21.03 16.20 11.88
N GLN A 287 20.74 17.42 11.40
CA GLN A 287 19.39 17.99 11.49
C GLN A 287 18.44 17.28 10.52
N CYS A 288 17.20 17.06 10.97
CA CYS A 288 16.14 16.48 10.16
C CYS A 288 15.39 17.57 9.39
N ARG A 289 15.10 17.30 8.11
CA ARG A 289 14.14 18.04 7.27
C ARG A 289 12.97 17.12 6.94
N CYS A 290 11.78 17.50 7.35
CA CYS A 290 10.65 16.59 7.48
C CYS A 290 9.95 16.30 6.15
N ALA A 291 9.26 15.15 6.10
CA ALA A 291 8.32 14.86 5.03
C ALA A 291 7.10 15.80 5.13
N PRO A 292 6.40 16.09 4.01
CA PRO A 292 5.22 16.94 4.05
C PRO A 292 4.16 16.45 5.04
N GLY A 293 3.66 17.34 5.90
CA GLY A 293 2.71 17.01 6.96
C GLY A 293 3.34 16.75 8.34
N TYR A 294 4.67 16.79 8.48
CA TYR A 294 5.38 16.62 9.75
C TYR A 294 6.37 17.76 10.05
N THR A 295 6.70 17.95 11.33
CA THR A 295 7.59 19.01 11.83
C THR A 295 8.27 18.64 13.16
N GLY A 296 9.01 19.60 13.74
CA GLY A 296 9.85 19.46 14.92
C GLY A 296 11.23 18.85 14.61
N ASP A 297 12.22 19.04 15.49
CA ASP A 297 13.66 18.71 15.28
C ASP A 297 13.95 17.26 14.83
N ARG A 298 13.00 16.35 15.04
CA ARG A 298 13.07 14.93 14.67
C ARG A 298 11.88 14.43 13.85
N CYS A 299 11.05 15.33 13.31
CA CYS A 299 9.91 15.00 12.44
C CYS A 299 8.87 14.08 13.09
N ARG A 300 8.66 14.22 14.41
CA ARG A 300 7.71 13.40 15.19
C ARG A 300 6.32 14.02 15.30
N GLU A 301 6.22 15.33 15.10
CA GLU A 301 4.99 16.08 15.28
C GLU A 301 4.26 16.20 13.94
N GLU A 302 2.95 16.00 13.93
CA GLU A 302 2.10 16.26 12.75
C GLU A 302 1.87 17.78 12.59
N CYS A 303 1.67 18.26 11.36
CA CYS A 303 1.41 19.68 11.13
C CYS A 303 0.13 20.16 11.84
N PRO A 304 0.16 21.33 12.52
CA PRO A 304 -1.03 21.91 13.13
C PRO A 304 -2.18 22.10 12.13
N VAL A 305 -3.41 21.88 12.59
CA VAL A 305 -4.63 21.99 11.77
C VAL A 305 -4.65 23.31 10.98
N GLY A 306 -4.72 23.20 9.64
CA GLY A 306 -4.69 24.34 8.72
C GLY A 306 -3.29 24.66 8.13
N ARG A 307 -2.23 23.95 8.52
CA ARG A 307 -0.91 23.99 7.86
C ARG A 307 -0.67 22.73 7.04
N PHE A 308 0.03 22.88 5.92
CA PHE A 308 0.44 21.79 5.03
C PHE A 308 1.70 22.21 4.28
N GLY A 309 2.70 21.33 4.22
CA GLY A 309 3.99 21.65 3.62
C GLY A 309 5.10 20.75 4.18
N GLN A 310 6.28 20.83 3.58
CA GLN A 310 7.52 20.30 4.16
C GLN A 310 7.91 21.21 5.33
N ASP A 311 8.07 20.63 6.52
CA ASP A 311 8.28 21.34 7.78
C ASP A 311 7.12 22.28 8.22
N CYS A 312 5.96 22.17 7.54
CA CYS A 312 4.68 22.91 7.67
C CYS A 312 4.60 24.32 7.03
#